data_AF-A0A317EJ58-F1
#
_entry.id   AF-A0A317EJ58-F1
#
_cell.length_a   1.000
_cell.length_b   1.000
_cell.length_c   1.000
_cell.angle_alpha   90.00
_cell.angle_beta   90.00
_cell.angle_gamma   90.00
#
_symmetry.space_group_name_H-M   'P 1'
#
loop_
_entity.id
_entity.type
_entity.pdbx_description
1 polymer ?
#
loop_
_entity_poly.entity_id
_entity_poly.type
_entity_poly.pdbx_seq_one_letter_code
_entity_poly.pdbx_strand_id
1 'polypeptide(L)'
;MGRNKGGRPEKKPEDKATQQVHLRLTPKEYTALGQLENDTGLNRTTLFRKRVLENQSFIVTKDVINQLSIIGADIGKVGNNINQLAKHANTITKTHDLPPNIVADFNNQMKIFLEQESELNKLFRLMYRTMKG
;
A
#
# COMPACT_ATOMS: atom_id res chain seq x y z
N MET A 1 22.54 -28.30 32.56
CA MET A 1 21.64 -27.14 32.42
C MET A 1 21.49 -26.83 30.93
N GLY A 2 20.33 -27.14 30.34
CA GLY A 2 20.10 -27.03 28.89
C GLY A 2 19.90 -25.58 28.46
N ARG A 3 20.67 -25.13 27.48
CA ARG A 3 20.51 -23.81 26.82
C ARG A 3 19.20 -23.82 26.01
N ASN A 4 18.29 -22.88 26.30
CA ASN A 4 17.08 -22.67 25.50
C ASN A 4 17.45 -22.36 24.04
N LYS A 5 17.07 -23.27 23.14
CA LYS A 5 17.18 -23.08 21.69
C LYS A 5 16.18 -21.99 21.29
N GLY A 6 16.71 -20.88 20.78
CA GLY A 6 15.99 -19.63 20.53
C GLY A 6 14.64 -19.81 19.83
N GLY A 7 13.57 -19.54 20.58
CA GLY A 7 12.26 -19.18 20.06
C GLY A 7 12.04 -17.67 20.20
N ARG A 8 10.92 -17.17 19.65
CA ARG A 8 10.47 -15.79 19.87
C ARG A 8 10.43 -15.51 21.38
N PRO A 9 11.01 -14.41 21.86
CA PRO A 9 10.97 -14.04 23.28
C PRO A 9 9.54 -14.07 23.81
N GLU A 10 9.34 -14.66 24.99
CA GLU A 10 8.04 -14.59 25.65
C GLU A 10 7.65 -13.13 25.88
N LYS A 11 6.43 -12.77 25.48
CA LYS A 11 5.91 -11.43 25.74
C LYS A 11 5.83 -11.20 27.24
N LYS A 12 6.22 -9.99 27.68
CA LYS A 12 6.03 -9.57 29.05
C LYS A 12 4.54 -9.69 29.43
N PRO A 13 4.20 -10.02 30.69
CA PRO A 13 2.81 -10.20 31.12
C PRO A 13 1.92 -8.99 30.79
N GLU A 14 2.49 -7.80 30.91
CA GLU A 14 1.92 -6.49 30.61
C GLU A 14 1.54 -6.29 29.12
N ASP A 15 2.21 -6.99 28.19
CA ASP A 15 1.92 -6.93 26.75
C ASP A 15 0.98 -8.04 26.26
N LYS A 16 0.52 -8.92 27.17
CA LYS A 16 -0.42 -10.00 26.83
C LYS A 16 -1.85 -9.45 26.89
N ALA A 17 -2.56 -9.53 25.75
CA ALA A 17 -3.98 -9.22 25.68
C ALA A 17 -4.82 -10.30 26.35
N THR A 18 -4.90 -10.27 27.68
CA THR A 18 -5.61 -11.26 28.52
C THR A 18 -7.02 -10.81 28.90
N GLN A 19 -7.32 -9.52 28.82
CA GLN A 19 -8.61 -8.95 29.19
C GLN A 19 -9.62 -9.06 28.04
N GLN A 20 -10.85 -9.46 28.36
CA GLN A 20 -11.96 -9.60 27.41
C GLN A 20 -12.97 -8.47 27.59
N VAL A 21 -13.53 -7.99 26.47
CA VAL A 21 -14.58 -6.97 26.43
C VAL A 21 -15.75 -7.53 25.63
N HIS A 22 -16.95 -7.45 26.19
CA HIS A 22 -18.18 -7.88 25.52
C HIS A 22 -19.01 -6.66 25.09
N LEU A 23 -19.36 -6.59 23.80
CA LEU A 23 -20.31 -5.61 23.27
C LEU A 23 -21.64 -6.29 22.94
N ARG A 24 -22.75 -5.61 23.24
CA ARG A 24 -24.08 -5.96 22.74
C ARG A 24 -24.36 -5.11 21.50
N LEU A 25 -24.72 -5.76 20.41
CA LEU A 25 -25.05 -5.13 19.14
C LEU A 25 -26.46 -5.55 18.73
N THR A 26 -27.17 -4.66 18.06
CA THR A 26 -28.38 -5.01 17.32
C THR A 26 -28.03 -5.91 16.13
N PRO A 27 -29.01 -6.65 15.55
CA PRO A 27 -28.76 -7.46 14.37
C PRO A 27 -28.20 -6.66 13.19
N LYS A 28 -28.67 -5.42 12.99
CA LYS A 28 -28.19 -4.53 11.92
C LYS A 28 -26.72 -4.15 12.13
N GLU A 29 -26.34 -3.77 13.34
CA GLU A 29 -24.95 -3.42 13.68
C GLU A 29 -24.03 -4.63 13.58
N TYR A 30 -24.51 -5.83 13.93
CA TYR A 30 -23.75 -7.06 13.79
C TYR A 30 -23.46 -7.39 12.32
N THR A 31 -24.46 -7.24 11.44
CA THR A 31 -24.27 -7.40 9.99
C THR A 31 -23.29 -6.34 9.44
N ALA A 32 -23.45 -5.09 9.83
CA ALA A 32 -22.56 -4.00 9.41
C ALA A 32 -21.10 -4.25 9.86
N LEU A 33 -20.89 -4.76 11.07
CA LEU A 33 -19.57 -5.15 11.55
C LEU A 33 -18.96 -6.25 10.66
N GLY A 34 -19.74 -7.27 10.29
CA GLY A 34 -19.28 -8.34 9.40
C GLY A 34 -18.91 -7.85 8.00
N GLN A 35 -19.65 -6.90 7.44
CA GLN A 35 -19.29 -6.24 6.18
C GLN A 35 -17.95 -5.50 6.31
N LEU A 36 -17.78 -4.75 7.39
CA LEU A 36 -16.53 -4.02 7.68
C LEU A 36 -15.32 -4.95 7.82
N GLU A 37 -15.49 -6.14 8.41
CA GLU A 37 -14.43 -7.16 8.46
C GLU A 37 -14.06 -7.66 7.05
N ASN A 38 -15.04 -7.88 6.18
CA ASN A 38 -14.79 -8.34 4.82
C ASN A 38 -14.04 -7.29 3.99
N ASP A 39 -14.51 -6.04 4.05
CA ASP A 39 -13.99 -4.91 3.26
C ASP A 39 -12.57 -4.53 3.70
N THR A 40 -12.29 -4.56 5.00
CA THR A 40 -10.98 -4.18 5.55
C THR A 40 -10.01 -5.36 5.68
N GLY A 41 -10.52 -6.59 5.79
CA GLY A 41 -9.72 -7.77 6.12
C GLY A 41 -9.21 -7.81 7.56
N LEU A 42 -9.66 -6.89 8.42
CA LEU A 42 -9.27 -6.86 9.82
C LEU A 42 -10.30 -7.59 10.67
N ASN A 43 -9.82 -8.29 11.71
CA ASN A 43 -10.72 -8.87 12.70
C ASN A 43 -11.30 -7.81 13.64
N ARG A 44 -12.45 -8.10 14.26
CA ARG A 44 -13.15 -7.22 15.22
C ARG A 44 -12.24 -6.57 16.25
N THR A 45 -11.34 -7.35 16.86
CA THR A 45 -10.44 -6.86 17.91
C THR A 45 -9.49 -5.80 17.37
N THR A 46 -8.91 -6.04 16.19
CA THR A 46 -8.01 -5.07 15.55
C THR A 46 -8.76 -3.84 15.08
N LEU A 47 -9.96 -4.02 14.53
CA LEU A 47 -10.83 -2.93 14.11
C LEU A 47 -11.18 -2.03 15.31
N PHE A 48 -11.58 -2.63 16.43
CA PHE A 48 -11.89 -1.92 17.66
C PHE A 48 -10.68 -1.18 18.22
N ARG A 49 -9.52 -1.82 18.34
CA ARG A 49 -8.30 -1.15 18.84
C ARG A 49 -7.90 0.03 17.98
N LYS A 50 -7.87 -0.16 16.65
CA LYS A 50 -7.49 0.92 15.71
C LYS A 50 -8.48 2.08 15.73
N ARG A 51 -9.79 1.81 15.66
CA ARG A 51 -10.81 2.87 15.61
C ARG A 51 -11.05 3.54 16.96
N VAL A 52 -11.13 2.76 18.03
CA VAL A 52 -11.60 3.23 19.35
C VAL A 52 -10.45 3.60 20.28
N LEU A 53 -9.36 2.84 20.30
CA LEU A 53 -8.24 3.10 21.22
C LEU A 53 -7.15 3.97 20.59
N GLU A 54 -6.84 3.74 19.31
CA GLU A 54 -5.81 4.49 18.57
C GLU A 54 -6.39 5.72 17.85
N ASN A 55 -7.73 5.91 17.94
CA ASN A 55 -8.47 6.99 17.28
C ASN A 55 -8.15 7.13 15.79
N GLN A 56 -7.88 6.00 15.12
CA GLN A 56 -7.55 5.99 13.71
C GLN A 56 -8.82 6.33 12.91
N SER A 57 -8.82 7.53 12.32
CA SER A 57 -9.98 8.09 11.62
C SER A 57 -10.36 7.31 10.36
N PHE A 58 -9.42 6.56 9.78
CA PHE A 58 -9.63 5.78 8.57
C PHE A 58 -9.04 4.38 8.67
N ILE A 59 -9.71 3.41 8.06
CA ILE A 59 -9.17 2.08 7.81
C ILE A 59 -9.16 1.90 6.31
N VAL A 60 -7.99 1.60 5.75
CA VAL A 60 -7.82 1.33 4.32
C VAL A 60 -8.46 -0.02 4.00
N THR A 61 -9.36 -0.04 3.03
CA THR A 61 -10.01 -1.27 2.57
C THR A 61 -9.10 -2.05 1.62
N LYS A 62 -9.40 -3.34 1.43
CA LYS A 62 -8.67 -4.20 0.50
C LYS A 62 -8.67 -3.65 -0.92
N ASP A 63 -9.79 -3.09 -1.37
CA ASP A 63 -9.92 -2.55 -2.72
C ASP A 63 -8.95 -1.40 -2.99
N VAL A 64 -8.79 -0.49 -2.01
CA VAL A 64 -7.82 0.60 -2.12
C VAL A 64 -6.39 0.05 -2.17
N ILE A 65 -6.07 -0.95 -1.34
CA ILE A 65 -4.75 -1.60 -1.37
C ILE A 65 -4.49 -2.28 -2.72
N ASN A 66 -5.49 -2.98 -3.27
CA ASN A 66 -5.39 -3.65 -4.57
C ASN A 66 -5.17 -2.64 -5.70
N GLN A 67 -5.92 -1.54 -5.72
CA GLN A 67 -5.73 -0.48 -6.71
C GLN A 67 -4.33 0.14 -6.62
N LEU A 68 -3.85 0.43 -5.41
CA LEU A 68 -2.49 0.93 -5.19
C LEU A 68 -1.42 -0.07 -5.65
N SER A 69 -1.64 -1.37 -5.43
CA SER A 69 -0.73 -2.43 -5.88
C SER A 69 -0.62 -2.49 -7.41
N ILE A 70 -1.75 -2.39 -8.12
CA ILE A 70 -1.78 -2.37 -9.59
C ILE A 70 -1.02 -1.15 -10.13
N ILE A 71 -1.34 0.04 -9.62
CA ILE A 71 -0.66 1.29 -10.05
C ILE A 71 0.84 1.22 -9.75
N GLY A 72 1.21 0.73 -8.56
CA GLY A 72 2.61 0.57 -8.17
C GLY A 72 3.38 -0.41 -9.07
N ALA A 73 2.74 -1.51 -9.47
CA ALA A 73 3.34 -2.47 -10.40
C ALA A 73 3.57 -1.85 -11.79
N ASP A 74 2.62 -1.05 -12.29
CA ASP A 74 2.74 -0.41 -13.59
C ASP A 74 3.81 0.70 -13.60
N ILE A 75 3.86 1.53 -12.55
CA ILE A 75 4.95 2.51 -12.36
C ILE A 75 6.30 1.78 -12.30
N GLY A 76 6.38 0.65 -11.61
CA GLY A 76 7.60 -0.17 -11.53
C GLY A 76 8.07 -0.67 -12.90
N LYS A 77 7.15 -1.12 -13.76
CA LYS A 77 7.46 -1.53 -15.14
C LYS A 77 7.99 -0.35 -15.97
N VAL A 78 7.33 0.80 -15.88
CA VAL A 78 7.76 2.01 -16.63
C VAL A 78 9.13 2.48 -16.16
N GLY A 79 9.35 2.54 -14.84
CA GLY A 79 10.65 2.91 -14.27
C GLY A 79 11.79 1.97 -14.69
N ASN A 80 11.52 0.67 -14.75
CA ASN A 80 12.49 -0.31 -15.24
C ASN A 80 12.86 -0.09 -16.71
N ASN A 81 11.89 0.27 -17.55
CA ASN A 81 12.16 0.52 -18.96
C ASN A 81 12.91 1.85 -19.17
N ILE A 82 12.56 2.91 -18.42
CA ILE A 82 13.31 4.18 -18.40
C ILE A 82 14.77 3.91 -17.99
N ASN A 83 15.00 3.08 -16.97
CA ASN A 83 16.35 2.74 -16.53
C ASN A 83 17.14 1.95 -17.59
N GLN A 84 16.48 1.08 -18.35
CA GLN A 84 17.11 0.36 -19.47
C GLN A 84 17.49 1.33 -20.59
N LEU A 85 16.61 2.27 -20.95
CA LEU A 85 16.90 3.30 -21.93
C LEU A 85 18.06 4.20 -21.49
N ALA A 86 18.11 4.59 -20.21
CA ALA A 86 19.22 5.36 -19.65
C ALA A 86 20.55 4.60 -19.70
N LYS A 87 20.57 3.30 -19.37
CA LYS A 87 21.75 2.44 -19.49
C LYS A 87 22.22 2.31 -20.94
N HIS A 88 21.28 2.13 -21.87
CA HIS A 88 21.57 2.02 -23.29
C HIS A 88 22.14 3.34 -23.85
N ALA A 89 21.51 4.47 -23.51
CA ALA A 89 21.98 5.82 -23.85
C ALA A 89 23.39 6.08 -23.30
N ASN A 90 23.67 5.75 -22.04
CA ASN A 90 24.99 5.87 -21.41
C ASN A 90 26.06 4.99 -22.06
N THR A 91 25.67 3.87 -22.66
CA THR A 91 26.58 2.96 -23.38
C THR A 91 26.90 3.52 -24.77
N ILE A 92 25.91 4.14 -25.43
CA ILE A 92 26.04 4.72 -26.76
C ILE A 92 26.77 6.06 -26.73
N THR A 93 26.52 6.93 -25.76
CA THR A 93 27.26 8.22 -25.65
C THR A 93 28.75 8.05 -25.38
N LYS A 94 29.17 6.88 -24.87
CA LYS A 94 30.59 6.51 -24.76
C LYS A 94 31.21 6.12 -26.11
N THR A 95 30.37 5.84 -27.11
CA THR A 95 30.81 5.33 -28.41
C THR A 95 30.48 6.27 -29.58
N HIS A 96 29.29 6.89 -29.71
CA HIS A 96 28.85 7.82 -30.79
C HIS A 96 27.66 8.71 -30.33
N ASP A 97 27.11 9.57 -31.20
CA ASP A 97 25.87 10.37 -30.95
C ASP A 97 24.62 9.50 -30.72
N LEU A 98 23.69 10.00 -29.90
CA LEU A 98 22.49 9.31 -29.44
C LEU A 98 21.46 9.11 -30.58
N PRO A 99 21.08 7.85 -30.91
CA PRO A 99 20.10 7.55 -31.95
C PRO A 99 18.72 8.18 -31.71
N PRO A 100 18.08 8.79 -32.74
CA PRO A 100 16.77 9.43 -32.61
C PRO A 100 15.64 8.50 -32.13
N ASN A 101 15.73 7.20 -32.45
CA ASN A 101 14.75 6.20 -32.02
C ASN A 101 14.78 6.00 -30.49
N ILE A 102 15.96 6.04 -29.85
CA ILE A 102 16.07 5.92 -28.39
C ILE A 102 15.45 7.14 -27.70
N VAL A 103 15.64 8.33 -28.27
CA VAL A 103 15.03 9.56 -27.74
C VAL A 103 13.50 9.50 -27.88
N ALA A 104 12.99 9.00 -29.00
CA ALA A 104 11.56 8.81 -29.20
C ALA A 104 10.96 7.80 -28.21
N ASP A 105 11.62 6.66 -28.00
CA ASP A 105 11.19 5.63 -27.04
C ASP A 105 11.18 6.17 -25.60
N PHE A 106 12.22 6.92 -25.21
CA PHE A 106 12.29 7.58 -23.91
C PHE A 106 11.14 8.55 -23.70
N ASN A 107 10.87 9.42 -24.68
CA ASN A 107 9.78 10.39 -24.59
C ASN A 107 8.41 9.71 -24.47
N ASN A 108 8.19 8.61 -25.20
CA ASN A 108 6.95 7.84 -25.11
C ASN A 108 6.76 7.23 -23.72
N GLN A 109 7.82 6.64 -23.15
CA GLN A 109 7.74 6.07 -21.80
C GLN A 109 7.63 7.11 -20.71
N MET A 110 8.29 8.26 -20.87
CA MET A 110 8.14 9.38 -19.95
C MET A 110 6.70 9.91 -19.97
N LYS A 111 6.05 9.95 -21.15
CA LYS A 111 4.63 10.32 -21.24
C LYS A 111 3.74 9.35 -20.45
N ILE A 112 3.92 8.03 -20.63
CA ILE A 112 3.15 7.01 -19.89
C ILE A 112 3.39 7.15 -18.38
N PHE A 113 4.63 7.40 -17.96
CA PHE A 113 4.96 7.64 -16.55
C PHE A 113 4.18 8.83 -15.97
N LEU A 114 4.19 9.97 -16.66
CA LEU A 114 3.51 11.20 -16.22
C LEU A 114 1.99 11.02 -16.16
N GLU A 115 1.41 10.26 -17.10
CA GLU A 115 -0.03 9.93 -17.07
C GLU A 115 -0.37 9.08 -15.84
N GLN A 116 0.43 8.05 -15.54
CA GLN A 116 0.24 7.21 -14.34
C GLN A 116 0.44 7.99 -13.03
N GLU A 117 1.44 8.87 -12.99
CA GLU A 117 1.70 9.74 -11.84
C GLU A 117 0.52 10.71 -11.59
N SER A 118 -0.05 11.27 -12.66
CA SER A 118 -1.25 12.10 -12.58
C SER A 118 -2.45 11.35 -12.00
N GLU A 119 -2.70 10.12 -12.45
CA GLU A 119 -3.78 9.27 -11.91
C GLU A 119 -3.56 8.92 -10.43
N LEU A 120 -2.33 8.58 -10.05
CA LEU A 120 -1.98 8.34 -8.64
C LEU A 120 -2.22 9.59 -7.79
N ASN A 121 -1.84 10.77 -8.28
CA ASN A 121 -2.07 12.05 -7.59
C ASN A 121 -3.56 12.40 -7.48
N LYS A 122 -4.41 12.00 -8.44
CA LYS A 122 -5.87 12.13 -8.33
C LYS A 122 -6.42 11.21 -7.23
N LEU A 123 -5.95 9.95 -7.19
CA LEU A 123 -6.35 8.99 -6.15
C LEU A 123 -5.96 9.49 -4.76
N PHE A 124 -4.73 9.97 -4.56
CA PHE A 124 -4.32 10.54 -3.28
C PHE A 124 -5.12 11.78 -2.87
N ARG A 125 -5.46 12.66 -3.83
CA ARG A 125 -6.33 13.82 -3.56
C ARG A 125 -7.74 13.40 -3.15
N LEU A 126 -8.29 12.37 -3.77
CA LEU A 126 -9.58 11.80 -3.39
C LEU A 126 -9.51 11.24 -1.97
N MET A 127 -8.50 10.40 -1.67
CA MET A 127 -8.28 9.84 -0.34
C MET A 127 -8.17 10.94 0.71
N TYR A 128 -7.34 11.95 0.48
CA TYR A 128 -7.17 13.07 1.41
C TYR A 128 -8.47 13.85 1.66
N ARG A 129 -9.30 14.07 0.62
CA ARG A 129 -10.62 14.69 0.78
C ARG A 129 -11.56 13.84 1.63
N THR A 130 -11.64 12.54 1.37
CA THR A 130 -12.46 11.61 2.14
C THR A 130 -11.96 11.44 3.58
N MET A 131 -10.69 11.70 3.85
CA MET A 131 -10.10 11.64 5.21
C MET A 131 -10.28 12.94 6.01
N LYS A 132 -10.53 14.08 5.34
CA LYS A 132 -10.74 15.39 5.99
C LYS A 132 -12.21 15.77 6.16
N GLY A 133 -13.11 15.19 5.36
CA GLY A 133 -14.56 15.30 5.53
C GLY A 133 -15.06 14.34 6.58
#